data_AF-A0A0D9RGX1-F1
#
_entry.id   AF-A0A0D9RGX1-F1
#
_cell.length_a   1.000
_cell.length_b   1.000
_cell.length_c   1.000
_cell.angle_alpha   90.00
_cell.angle_beta   90.00
_cell.angle_gamma   90.00
#
_symmetry.space_group_name_H-M   'P 1'
#
loop_
_entity.id
_entity.type
_entity.pdbx_description
1 polymer ?
#
loop_
_entity_poly.entity_id
_entity_poly.type
_entity_poly.pdbx_seq_one_letter_code
_entity_poly.pdbx_strand_id
1 'polypeptide(L)'
;MAVPGVGLLTRLHLCAQRRTRVQRPILRLLSCPGTVAEDLRRDERPSGSVETGFEDKIPKKRFSEMQNERREQAQRTVLIRCPEKFSENKFLKYLSQHGPINNHFFYESFGLYAVVEFCQKESVVSLQNGTHTPSMAMETAIPFRSRFLSLKLKNQTSERSCIQSSDQLPPSNRKLFELLCYAESIDDQLNTLLKEFQLTEENTKLRYLTCSLIEDIAAAYFPDCIVRPFGSSVNTFGKLGCDLDMFLDLDETRNLSTHKTSGNFLTEFQVKNVPSERIATQKILSVIGECLDHFGPGCVGVQKILNARCPLVRFSHQASGFQCDLTTNNRIALTSSELLYIYGTLDSRVRALVFGIRCWARAHSLTSSIPGAWITNFSLTMMVIFFLQRRSPPILPTLDSLKTLADAEDKCIIEGNNCTFVRDLNRIKPSGNTEALELLLKEFFEYFGNFAFNKNSINIRQGREQNKPDSSPLYIQNPFETSLNISKNVSQSQLQKFVDLAQESAWILQQEDTDRPSVSSHQPWGLAAILLPSVPNRRSLTKKKRKRSANERVKNLLESLKSNRTANFTETNEKRTISTQT
;
A
#
# COMPACT_ATOMS: atom_id res chain seq x y z
N MET A 1 18.43 -59.24 -39.09
CA MET A 1 19.17 -60.52 -39.15
C MET A 1 20.55 -60.29 -38.56
N ALA A 2 20.94 -61.14 -37.59
CA ALA A 2 22.25 -61.35 -36.96
C ALA A 2 22.20 -61.24 -35.43
N VAL A 3 22.15 -62.41 -34.82
CA VAL A 3 22.52 -62.80 -33.44
C VAL A 3 23.89 -63.53 -33.59
N PRO A 4 24.69 -63.96 -32.57
CA PRO A 4 24.84 -63.67 -31.13
C PRO A 4 26.31 -63.35 -30.71
N GLY A 5 26.56 -63.15 -29.42
CA GLY A 5 27.91 -63.32 -28.84
C GLY A 5 27.95 -63.23 -27.31
N VAL A 6 27.95 -64.39 -26.65
CA VAL A 6 28.06 -64.63 -25.19
C VAL A 6 29.53 -64.67 -24.77
N GLY A 7 29.89 -64.23 -23.54
CA GLY A 7 31.09 -64.78 -22.89
C GLY A 7 31.80 -63.97 -21.78
N LEU A 8 31.47 -64.34 -20.54
CA LEU A 8 32.34 -64.58 -19.37
C LEU A 8 33.19 -63.48 -18.67
N LEU A 9 33.07 -63.56 -17.34
CA LEU A 9 33.86 -63.00 -16.25
C LEU A 9 35.36 -63.37 -16.28
N THR A 10 36.23 -62.45 -15.82
CA THR A 10 37.36 -62.79 -14.93
C THR A 10 37.83 -61.60 -14.07
N ARG A 11 38.40 -61.95 -12.92
CA ARG A 11 38.69 -61.14 -11.73
C ARG A 11 40.01 -60.33 -11.79
N LEU A 12 39.99 -59.23 -11.01
CA LEU A 12 41.04 -58.65 -10.13
C LEU A 12 42.42 -58.29 -10.71
N HIS A 13 42.80 -57.02 -10.53
CA HIS A 13 44.00 -56.67 -9.74
C HIS A 13 43.88 -55.28 -9.10
N LEU A 14 44.08 -55.21 -7.78
CA LEU A 14 44.36 -53.98 -7.04
C LEU A 14 45.74 -53.45 -7.45
N CYS A 15 45.86 -52.14 -7.65
CA CYS A 15 47.02 -51.39 -7.17
C CYS A 15 46.67 -49.92 -6.90
N ALA A 16 47.25 -49.40 -5.84
CA ALA A 16 46.96 -48.14 -5.21
C ALA A 16 47.50 -46.93 -6.00
N GLN A 17 46.89 -45.75 -5.79
CA GLN A 17 47.65 -44.56 -5.38
C GLN A 17 46.76 -43.35 -5.02
N ARG A 18 47.09 -42.78 -3.85
CA ARG A 18 47.10 -41.36 -3.48
C ARG A 18 45.77 -40.60 -3.34
N ARG A 19 45.38 -40.51 -2.07
CA ARG A 19 44.62 -39.40 -1.48
C ARG A 19 45.35 -38.06 -1.71
N THR A 20 44.70 -37.14 -2.42
CA THR A 20 45.01 -35.70 -2.37
C THR A 20 43.89 -34.98 -1.64
N ARG A 21 44.26 -34.30 -0.55
CA ARG A 21 43.43 -33.39 0.24
C ARG A 21 42.88 -32.28 -0.65
N VAL A 22 41.56 -32.07 -0.62
CA VAL A 22 40.95 -30.78 -0.96
C VAL A 22 40.39 -30.19 0.34
N GLN A 23 40.96 -29.06 0.73
CA GLN A 23 40.54 -28.26 1.88
C GLN A 23 39.11 -27.75 1.68
N ARG A 24 38.23 -28.06 2.63
CA ARG A 24 36.94 -27.37 2.81
C ARG A 24 37.19 -26.11 3.62
N PRO A 25 36.65 -24.93 3.23
CA PRO A 25 36.66 -23.78 4.11
C PRO A 25 35.69 -24.01 5.27
N ILE A 26 36.21 -23.81 6.48
CA ILE A 26 35.48 -23.83 7.74
C ILE A 26 34.58 -22.59 7.78
N LEU A 27 33.29 -22.75 7.54
CA LEU A 27 32.31 -21.74 7.93
C LEU A 27 31.99 -21.96 9.41
N ARG A 28 32.34 -20.97 10.23
CA ARG A 28 31.99 -20.92 11.66
C ARG A 28 30.46 -20.92 11.80
N LEU A 29 29.94 -21.91 12.52
CA LEU A 29 28.59 -21.86 13.08
C LEU A 29 28.48 -20.63 13.99
N LEU A 30 27.68 -19.65 13.58
CA LEU A 30 27.13 -18.67 14.50
C LEU A 30 25.84 -19.27 15.05
N SER A 31 25.91 -19.63 16.33
CA SER A 31 24.82 -20.08 17.17
C SER A 31 23.73 -19.01 17.27
N CYS A 32 22.49 -19.38 16.97
CA CYS A 32 21.29 -18.61 17.29
C CYS A 32 21.00 -18.71 18.80
N PRO A 33 20.79 -17.61 19.53
CA PRO A 33 20.19 -17.65 20.86
C PRO A 33 18.69 -17.31 20.79
N GLY A 34 17.89 -18.06 21.55
CA GLY A 34 16.52 -17.67 21.90
C GLY A 34 15.48 -18.79 21.81
N THR A 35 15.61 -19.84 22.62
CA THR A 35 14.51 -20.78 22.92
C THR A 35 13.73 -20.22 24.10
N VAL A 36 12.40 -20.12 23.96
CA VAL A 36 11.49 -19.66 25.01
C VAL A 36 11.21 -20.79 26.00
N ALA A 37 11.88 -20.78 27.15
CA ALA A 37 11.43 -21.36 28.43
C ALA A 37 12.33 -20.85 29.56
N GLU A 38 11.74 -20.60 30.74
CA GLU A 38 12.29 -19.92 31.94
C GLU A 38 12.28 -18.37 31.79
N ASP A 39 11.57 -17.56 32.58
CA ASP A 39 11.45 -17.67 34.03
C ASP A 39 10.31 -16.77 34.58
N LEU A 40 9.71 -17.22 35.69
CA LEU A 40 8.77 -16.49 36.52
C LEU A 40 9.57 -15.79 37.62
N ARG A 41 9.63 -14.46 37.64
CA ARG A 41 9.72 -13.66 38.88
C ARG A 41 9.46 -12.17 38.59
N ARG A 42 8.41 -11.65 39.22
CA ARG A 42 8.21 -10.22 39.50
C ARG A 42 9.38 -9.72 40.36
N ASP A 43 9.86 -8.51 40.07
CA ASP A 43 10.16 -7.51 41.10
C ASP A 43 10.15 -6.09 40.50
N GLU A 44 9.85 -5.13 41.36
CA GLU A 44 9.42 -3.75 41.11
C GLU A 44 10.57 -2.71 41.11
N ARG A 45 10.37 -1.60 40.35
CA ARG A 45 10.87 -0.18 40.49
C ARG A 45 12.30 0.19 40.00
N PRO A 46 12.65 1.50 39.83
CA PRO A 46 11.86 2.75 39.61
C PRO A 46 12.37 3.64 38.43
N SER A 47 11.70 4.79 38.25
CA SER A 47 11.94 5.94 37.35
C SER A 47 13.34 6.57 37.36
N GLY A 48 13.82 7.06 36.20
CA GLY A 48 14.91 8.05 36.11
C GLY A 48 15.48 8.32 34.69
N SER A 49 15.11 9.48 34.12
CA SER A 49 15.83 10.38 33.18
C SER A 49 16.80 9.88 32.09
N VAL A 50 16.45 10.25 30.84
CA VAL A 50 17.25 10.89 29.77
C VAL A 50 18.73 10.48 29.59
N GLU A 51 19.03 9.84 28.46
CA GLU A 51 20.20 10.20 27.65
C GLU A 51 20.00 9.79 26.17
N THR A 52 20.27 10.76 25.31
CA THR A 52 20.19 10.75 23.85
C THR A 52 21.38 10.04 23.20
N GLY A 53 21.12 9.28 22.14
CA GLY A 53 22.06 9.12 21.03
C GLY A 53 22.76 7.77 20.92
N PHE A 54 22.10 6.81 20.29
CA PHE A 54 22.72 5.77 19.45
C PHE A 54 21.68 5.33 18.41
N GLU A 55 21.66 5.98 17.26
CA GLU A 55 21.05 5.37 16.07
C GLU A 55 21.98 4.25 15.61
N ASP A 56 21.69 3.02 16.05
CA ASP A 56 22.21 1.83 15.39
C ASP A 56 21.82 1.92 13.91
N LYS A 57 22.81 2.15 13.04
CA LYS A 57 22.64 2.17 11.58
C LYS A 57 22.34 0.77 11.09
N ILE A 58 21.10 0.33 11.25
CA ILE A 58 20.56 -0.82 10.55
C ILE A 58 20.69 -0.51 9.04
N PRO A 59 21.38 -1.35 8.25
CA PRO A 59 21.52 -1.13 6.82
C PRO A 59 20.13 -1.02 6.18
N LYS A 60 19.89 0.07 5.44
CA LYS A 60 18.65 0.24 4.68
C LYS A 60 18.65 -0.80 3.55
N LYS A 61 17.86 -1.87 3.70
CA LYS A 61 17.74 -2.97 2.73
C LYS A 61 17.22 -2.46 1.38
N ARG A 62 17.65 -3.05 0.26
CA ARG A 62 17.07 -2.76 -1.06
C ARG A 62 15.63 -3.28 -1.12
N PHE A 63 14.80 -2.65 -1.95
CA PHE A 63 13.40 -3.06 -2.13
C PHE A 63 13.27 -4.51 -2.61
N SER A 64 14.09 -4.92 -3.58
CA SER A 64 14.13 -6.29 -4.11
C SER A 64 14.56 -7.33 -3.07
N GLU A 65 15.57 -7.01 -2.26
CA GLU A 65 16.02 -7.87 -1.16
C GLU A 65 14.91 -8.09 -0.14
N MET A 66 14.24 -7.00 0.26
CA MET A 66 13.09 -7.06 1.17
C MET A 66 11.96 -7.92 0.58
N GLN A 67 11.56 -7.71 -0.68
CA GLN A 67 10.54 -8.52 -1.35
C GLN A 67 10.90 -10.02 -1.37
N ASN A 68 12.15 -10.35 -1.71
CA ASN A 68 12.63 -11.73 -1.79
C ASN A 68 12.65 -12.41 -0.42
N GLU A 69 13.14 -11.72 0.61
CA GLU A 69 13.14 -12.21 1.99
C GLU A 69 11.72 -12.47 2.50
N ARG A 70 10.80 -11.54 2.28
CA ARG A 70 9.39 -11.70 2.68
C ARG A 70 8.68 -12.83 1.94
N ARG A 71 8.98 -13.01 0.65
CA ARG A 71 8.46 -14.15 -0.13
C ARG A 71 9.02 -15.47 0.39
N GLU A 72 10.32 -15.55 0.68
CA GLU A 72 10.93 -16.75 1.26
C GLU A 72 10.25 -17.16 2.57
N GLN A 73 10.07 -16.19 3.49
CA GLN A 73 9.35 -16.38 4.73
C GLN A 73 7.93 -16.92 4.48
N ALA A 74 7.19 -16.31 3.54
CA ALA A 74 5.84 -16.72 3.19
C ALA A 74 5.77 -18.15 2.62
N GLN A 75 6.79 -18.60 1.87
CA GLN A 75 6.84 -19.95 1.30
C GLN A 75 6.98 -21.06 2.34
N ARG A 76 7.56 -20.77 3.51
CA ARG A 76 7.62 -21.68 4.67
C ARG A 76 6.59 -21.38 5.76
N THR A 77 5.55 -20.63 5.41
CA THR A 77 4.46 -20.26 6.31
C THR A 77 3.17 -20.95 5.90
N VAL A 78 2.37 -21.35 6.91
CA VAL A 78 1.03 -21.93 6.73
C VAL A 78 -0.02 -21.05 7.38
N LEU A 79 -1.23 -21.09 6.82
CA LEU A 79 -2.42 -20.44 7.37
C LEU A 79 -3.35 -21.51 7.94
N ILE A 80 -3.76 -21.38 9.20
CA ILE A 80 -4.56 -22.41 9.88
C ILE A 80 -5.82 -21.78 10.45
N ARG A 81 -6.99 -22.25 10.04
CA ARG A 81 -8.26 -21.93 10.71
C ARG A 81 -8.33 -22.70 12.03
N CYS A 82 -8.44 -21.96 13.12
CA CYS A 82 -8.47 -22.49 14.47
C CYS A 82 -9.91 -22.67 14.98
N PRO A 83 -10.15 -23.62 15.89
CA PRO A 83 -11.40 -23.69 16.65
C PRO A 83 -11.49 -22.52 17.64
N GLU A 84 -12.70 -22.18 18.10
CA GLU A 84 -12.94 -21.05 19.01
C GLU A 84 -12.21 -21.17 20.36
N LYS A 85 -11.91 -22.41 20.80
CA LYS A 85 -11.27 -22.68 22.09
C LYS A 85 -10.22 -23.76 21.92
N PHE A 86 -8.95 -23.41 22.14
CA PHE A 86 -7.85 -24.37 22.21
C PHE A 86 -6.68 -23.75 22.99
N SER A 87 -5.78 -24.61 23.47
CA SER A 87 -4.54 -24.18 24.12
C SER A 87 -3.46 -23.91 23.07
N GLU A 88 -2.96 -22.67 23.05
CA GLU A 88 -1.83 -22.25 22.21
C GLU A 88 -0.61 -23.17 22.39
N ASN A 89 -0.24 -23.49 23.63
CA ASN A 89 0.89 -24.36 23.93
C ASN A 89 0.70 -25.77 23.34
N LYS A 90 -0.49 -26.36 23.43
CA LYS A 90 -0.79 -27.67 22.84
C LYS A 90 -0.75 -27.61 21.31
N PHE A 91 -1.24 -26.51 20.73
CA PHE A 91 -1.21 -26.25 19.29
C PHE A 91 0.22 -26.13 18.74
N LEU A 92 1.05 -25.30 19.35
CA LEU A 92 2.45 -25.13 18.94
C LEU A 92 3.25 -26.42 19.14
N LYS A 93 3.01 -27.14 20.24
CA LYS A 93 3.64 -28.45 20.49
C LYS A 93 3.27 -29.48 19.43
N TYR A 94 2.03 -29.47 18.94
CA TYR A 94 1.60 -30.32 17.84
C TYR A 94 2.33 -29.95 16.54
N LEU A 95 2.33 -28.67 16.16
CA LEU A 95 2.98 -28.23 14.93
C LEU A 95 4.51 -28.43 14.94
N SER A 96 5.13 -28.28 16.12
CA SER A 96 6.59 -28.47 16.29
C SER A 96 7.06 -29.90 15.97
N GLN A 97 6.15 -30.89 15.90
CA GLN A 97 6.47 -32.25 15.47
C GLN A 97 6.86 -32.32 13.99
N HIS A 98 6.43 -31.33 13.18
CA HIS A 98 6.76 -31.23 11.76
C HIS A 98 8.02 -30.40 11.49
N GLY A 99 8.50 -29.66 12.49
CA GLY A 99 9.75 -28.91 12.47
C GLY A 99 9.71 -27.65 13.33
N PRO A 100 10.86 -26.99 13.53
CA PRO A 100 10.96 -25.82 14.39
C PRO A 100 10.16 -24.63 13.83
N ILE A 101 9.46 -23.92 14.72
CA ILE A 101 8.67 -22.73 14.40
C ILE A 101 9.54 -21.50 14.63
N ASN A 102 9.62 -20.62 13.63
CA ASN A 102 10.35 -19.35 13.71
C ASN A 102 9.48 -18.23 14.31
N ASN A 103 8.21 -18.17 13.90
CA ASN A 103 7.28 -17.13 14.34
C ASN A 103 5.83 -17.63 14.19
N HIS A 104 4.92 -17.11 15.01
CA HIS A 104 3.49 -17.32 14.86
C HIS A 104 2.71 -16.13 15.41
N PHE A 105 1.52 -15.91 14.88
CA PHE A 105 0.56 -14.96 15.44
C PHE A 105 -0.88 -15.40 15.13
N PHE A 106 -1.81 -14.91 15.93
CA PHE A 106 -3.24 -15.13 15.76
C PHE A 106 -3.92 -13.83 15.33
N TYR A 107 -5.02 -13.95 14.58
CA TYR A 107 -5.86 -12.81 14.22
C TYR A 107 -7.29 -13.26 13.98
N GLU A 108 -8.23 -12.31 14.09
CA GLU A 108 -9.63 -12.54 13.80
C GLU A 108 -10.02 -11.97 12.43
N SER A 109 -10.81 -12.76 11.70
CA SER A 109 -11.50 -12.37 10.46
C SER A 109 -12.88 -13.06 10.49
N PHE A 110 -13.23 -13.87 9.49
CA PHE A 110 -14.41 -14.75 9.49
C PHE A 110 -14.18 -16.00 10.36
N GLY A 111 -13.63 -15.81 11.56
CA GLY A 111 -13.13 -16.84 12.47
C GLY A 111 -11.73 -16.54 12.99
N LEU A 112 -11.26 -17.37 13.91
CA LEU A 112 -9.90 -17.30 14.45
C LEU A 112 -8.92 -18.01 13.52
N TYR A 113 -7.84 -17.32 13.14
CA TYR A 113 -6.79 -17.85 12.28
C TYR A 113 -5.43 -17.75 12.96
N ALA A 114 -4.56 -18.70 12.65
CA ALA A 114 -3.15 -18.70 13.02
C ALA A 114 -2.28 -18.64 11.77
N VAL A 115 -1.30 -17.76 11.78
CA VAL A 115 -0.19 -17.77 10.82
C VAL A 115 1.00 -18.40 11.51
N VAL A 116 1.58 -19.45 10.93
CA VAL A 116 2.72 -20.16 11.51
C VAL A 116 3.84 -20.26 10.49
N GLU A 117 4.94 -19.59 10.78
CA GLU A 117 6.17 -19.56 10.00
C GLU A 117 7.14 -20.60 10.55
N PHE A 118 7.42 -21.66 9.80
CA PHE A 118 8.44 -22.65 10.15
C PHE A 118 9.84 -22.13 9.81
N CYS A 119 10.89 -22.65 10.44
CA CYS A 119 12.27 -22.32 10.05
C CYS A 119 12.68 -22.94 8.71
N GLN A 120 11.96 -23.98 8.25
CA GLN A 120 12.30 -24.78 7.07
C GLN A 120 11.07 -25.05 6.20
N LYS A 121 11.24 -25.09 4.88
CA LYS A 121 10.14 -25.36 3.92
C LYS A 121 9.65 -26.79 4.00
N GLU A 122 10.55 -27.72 4.32
CA GLU A 122 10.27 -29.15 4.46
C GLU A 122 9.25 -29.43 5.57
N SER A 123 9.17 -28.57 6.59
CA SER A 123 8.16 -28.67 7.66
C SER A 123 6.73 -28.49 7.14
N VAL A 124 6.54 -27.63 6.14
CA VAL A 124 5.24 -27.45 5.47
C VAL A 124 4.83 -28.74 4.76
N VAL A 125 5.77 -29.36 4.02
CA VAL A 125 5.53 -30.62 3.31
C VAL A 125 5.22 -31.75 4.30
N SER A 126 5.97 -31.84 5.40
CA SER A 126 5.73 -32.80 6.49
C SER A 126 4.31 -32.65 7.07
N LEU A 127 3.87 -31.42 7.34
CA LEU A 127 2.53 -31.12 7.85
C LEU A 127 1.44 -31.49 6.83
N GLN A 128 1.62 -31.15 5.57
CA GLN A 128 0.67 -31.44 4.49
C GLN A 128 0.51 -32.95 4.25
N ASN A 129 1.60 -33.72 4.34
CA ASN A 129 1.55 -35.19 4.20
C ASN A 129 0.72 -35.86 5.31
N GLY A 130 0.68 -35.27 6.51
CA GLY A 130 -0.17 -35.71 7.62
C GLY A 130 -1.60 -35.17 7.59
N THR A 131 -1.95 -34.33 6.61
CA THR A 131 -3.27 -33.70 6.51
C THR A 131 -4.19 -34.48 5.57
N HIS A 132 -5.43 -34.68 6.00
CA HIS A 132 -6.44 -35.41 5.22
C HIS A 132 -7.41 -34.46 4.51
N THR A 133 -7.86 -34.85 3.31
CA THR A 133 -8.96 -34.17 2.62
C THR A 133 -10.26 -34.36 3.43
N PRO A 134 -11.06 -33.29 3.65
CA PRO A 134 -12.32 -33.41 4.36
C PRO A 134 -13.27 -34.40 3.64
N SER A 135 -13.82 -35.35 4.39
CA SER A 135 -14.94 -36.18 3.94
C SER A 135 -16.20 -35.74 4.71
N MET A 136 -17.07 -34.95 4.08
CA MET A 136 -18.42 -34.67 4.62
C MET A 136 -19.45 -35.47 3.83
N ALA A 137 -20.42 -36.06 4.53
CA ALA A 137 -21.38 -36.98 3.92
C ALA A 137 -22.31 -36.33 2.89
N MET A 138 -22.48 -35.00 2.93
CA MET A 138 -23.40 -34.25 2.06
C MET A 138 -22.71 -33.33 1.04
N GLU A 139 -21.38 -33.20 1.09
CA GLU A 139 -20.63 -32.28 0.21
C GLU A 139 -19.34 -32.93 -0.29
N THR A 140 -19.08 -32.82 -1.59
CA THR A 140 -17.84 -33.32 -2.20
C THR A 140 -16.79 -32.20 -2.21
N ALA A 141 -15.65 -32.44 -1.57
CA ALA A 141 -14.55 -31.49 -1.54
C ALA A 141 -13.73 -31.54 -2.83
N ILE A 142 -13.34 -30.37 -3.35
CA ILE A 142 -12.37 -30.26 -4.44
C ILE A 142 -10.97 -30.51 -3.86
N PRO A 143 -10.19 -31.49 -4.35
CA PRO A 143 -8.97 -31.95 -3.69
C PRO A 143 -7.74 -31.09 -4.01
N PHE A 144 -7.87 -29.76 -4.01
CA PHE A 144 -6.73 -28.85 -4.11
C PHE A 144 -5.99 -28.78 -2.77
N ARG A 145 -4.77 -29.33 -2.72
CA ARG A 145 -3.94 -29.34 -1.51
C ARG A 145 -3.18 -28.03 -1.38
N SER A 146 -3.63 -27.18 -0.46
CA SER A 146 -3.01 -25.87 -0.20
C SER A 146 -2.28 -25.83 1.15
N ARG A 147 -1.63 -24.70 1.44
CA ARG A 147 -1.08 -24.36 2.78
C ARG A 147 -2.11 -23.70 3.70
N PHE A 148 -3.36 -23.59 3.25
CA PHE A 148 -4.48 -23.15 4.07
C PHE A 148 -5.20 -24.38 4.66
N LEU A 149 -5.05 -24.56 5.96
CA LEU A 149 -5.47 -25.75 6.71
C LEU A 149 -6.58 -25.40 7.71
N SER A 150 -7.27 -26.41 8.22
CA SER A 150 -8.23 -26.27 9.31
C SER A 150 -7.90 -27.25 10.42
N LEU A 151 -7.77 -26.73 11.65
CA LEU A 151 -7.55 -27.52 12.84
C LEU A 151 -8.89 -27.96 13.43
N LYS A 152 -9.06 -29.26 13.64
CA LYS A 152 -10.23 -29.84 14.33
C LYS A 152 -9.78 -30.52 15.63
N LEU A 153 -10.45 -30.20 16.73
CA LEU A 153 -10.27 -30.90 18.01
C LEU A 153 -10.98 -32.25 17.95
N LYS A 154 -10.27 -33.33 18.31
CA LYS A 154 -10.86 -34.66 18.43
C LYS A 154 -11.74 -34.80 19.69
N ASN A 155 -11.38 -34.10 20.78
CA ASN A 155 -12.11 -34.09 22.05
C ASN A 155 -12.34 -32.64 22.51
N GLN A 156 -13.53 -32.31 23.00
CA GLN A 156 -13.81 -30.99 23.59
C GLN A 156 -13.11 -30.87 24.94
N THR A 157 -12.08 -30.02 25.02
CA THR A 157 -11.48 -29.63 26.29
C THR A 157 -12.20 -28.43 26.88
N SER A 158 -12.51 -28.49 28.18
CA SER A 158 -13.16 -27.43 28.97
C SER A 158 -12.24 -26.25 29.35
N GLU A 159 -11.00 -26.23 28.84
CA GLU A 159 -10.03 -25.17 29.10
C GLU A 159 -10.39 -23.89 28.32
N ARG A 160 -10.60 -22.79 29.06
CA ARG A 160 -10.73 -21.43 28.51
C ARG A 160 -9.35 -20.77 28.52
N SER A 161 -8.73 -20.60 27.36
CA SER A 161 -7.63 -19.65 27.17
C SER A 161 -8.06 -18.54 26.24
N CYS A 162 -7.86 -17.29 26.66
CA CYS A 162 -7.99 -16.12 25.80
C CYS A 162 -6.73 -16.03 24.95
N ILE A 163 -6.86 -16.12 23.62
CA ILE A 163 -5.74 -15.98 22.70
C ILE A 163 -5.62 -14.50 22.33
N GLN A 164 -4.41 -13.96 22.43
CA GLN A 164 -4.15 -12.58 22.02
C GLN A 164 -4.11 -12.51 20.49
N SER A 165 -5.06 -11.78 19.91
CA SER A 165 -5.17 -11.58 18.46
C SER A 165 -4.52 -10.25 18.05
N SER A 166 -3.83 -10.28 16.91
CA SER A 166 -3.28 -9.10 16.25
C SER A 166 -4.37 -8.39 15.44
N ASP A 167 -4.49 -7.07 15.62
CA ASP A 167 -5.43 -6.25 14.88
C ASP A 167 -5.01 -6.10 13.41
N GLN A 168 -5.90 -6.43 12.49
CA GLN A 168 -5.67 -6.33 11.04
C GLN A 168 -6.33 -5.10 10.40
N LEU A 169 -7.06 -4.32 11.19
CA LEU A 169 -7.80 -3.12 10.80
C LEU A 169 -7.35 -1.93 11.67
N PRO A 170 -7.44 -0.70 11.14
CA PRO A 170 -7.12 0.48 11.92
C PRO A 170 -8.13 0.67 13.06
N PRO A 171 -7.76 1.41 14.12
CA PRO A 171 -8.69 1.72 15.20
C PRO A 171 -9.91 2.50 14.70
N SER A 172 -10.99 2.49 15.50
CA SER A 172 -12.17 3.30 15.19
C SER A 172 -11.80 4.78 15.10
N ASN A 173 -12.49 5.52 14.23
CA ASN A 173 -12.27 6.96 14.08
C ASN A 173 -12.37 7.69 15.42
N ARG A 174 -13.30 7.29 16.29
CA ARG A 174 -13.47 7.88 17.62
C ARG A 174 -12.20 7.73 18.47
N LYS A 175 -11.67 6.51 18.58
CA LYS A 175 -10.44 6.24 19.34
C LYS A 175 -9.25 7.01 18.77
N LEU A 176 -9.13 7.08 17.44
CA LEU A 176 -8.10 7.90 16.80
C LEU A 176 -8.24 9.38 17.18
N PHE A 177 -9.43 9.96 17.06
CA PHE A 177 -9.66 11.37 17.40
C PHE A 177 -9.31 11.65 18.87
N GLU A 178 -9.68 10.75 19.79
CA GLU A 178 -9.29 10.86 21.20
C GLU A 178 -7.76 10.88 21.34
N LEU A 179 -7.04 9.96 20.72
CA LEU A 179 -5.56 9.92 20.74
C LEU A 179 -4.92 11.20 20.19
N LEU A 180 -5.46 11.76 19.10
CA LEU A 180 -4.92 12.99 18.50
C LEU A 180 -5.12 14.20 19.42
N CYS A 181 -6.26 14.30 20.12
CA CYS A 181 -6.48 15.40 21.04
C CYS A 181 -5.55 15.37 22.26
N TYR A 182 -5.10 14.17 22.69
CA TYR A 182 -4.19 13.98 23.83
C TYR A 182 -2.69 14.13 23.49
N ALA A 183 -2.33 14.25 22.23
CA ALA A 183 -0.94 14.46 21.82
C ALA A 183 -0.38 15.81 22.32
N GLU A 184 0.94 15.99 22.33
CA GLU A 184 1.58 17.20 22.85
C GLU A 184 1.88 18.25 21.76
N SER A 185 1.98 17.82 20.50
CA SER A 185 2.31 18.65 19.34
C SER A 185 1.63 18.14 18.05
N ILE A 186 1.58 18.97 16.99
CA ILE A 186 1.11 18.52 15.67
C ILE A 186 2.04 17.42 15.10
N ASP A 187 3.34 17.50 15.39
CA ASP A 187 4.32 16.45 15.08
C ASP A 187 3.89 15.12 15.72
N ASP A 188 3.56 15.12 17.02
CA ASP A 188 3.09 13.94 17.74
C ASP A 188 1.74 13.43 17.23
N GLN A 189 0.83 14.32 16.84
CA GLN A 189 -0.44 13.94 16.21
C GLN A 189 -0.21 13.19 14.89
N LEU A 190 0.66 13.72 14.03
CA LEU A 190 0.98 13.09 12.74
C LEU A 190 1.69 11.74 12.93
N ASN A 191 2.62 11.66 13.88
CA ASN A 191 3.32 10.41 14.20
C ASN A 191 2.39 9.38 14.85
N THR A 192 1.47 9.80 15.71
CA THR A 192 0.43 8.94 16.29
C THR A 192 -0.49 8.41 15.21
N LEU A 193 -0.96 9.27 14.30
CA LEU A 193 -1.78 8.86 13.17
C LEU A 193 -1.05 7.84 12.29
N LEU A 194 0.24 8.09 11.98
CA LEU A 194 1.07 7.15 11.23
C LEU A 194 1.16 5.81 11.94
N LYS A 195 1.45 5.79 13.25
CA LYS A 195 1.61 4.58 14.04
C LYS A 195 0.35 3.73 14.07
N GLU A 196 -0.81 4.36 14.25
CA GLU A 196 -2.10 3.66 14.34
C GLU A 196 -2.60 3.16 12.97
N PHE A 197 -2.17 3.77 11.87
CA PHE A 197 -2.67 3.44 10.53
C PHE A 197 -1.73 2.56 9.73
N GLN A 198 -0.41 2.64 9.94
CA GLN A 198 0.57 1.90 9.14
C GLN A 198 0.38 0.38 9.24
N LEU A 199 0.81 -0.34 8.21
CA LEU A 199 0.84 -1.80 8.26
C LEU A 199 1.75 -2.29 9.39
N THR A 200 1.26 -3.25 10.17
CA THR A 200 2.06 -3.97 11.17
C THR A 200 2.92 -5.05 10.51
N GLU A 201 3.86 -5.59 11.28
CA GLU A 201 4.69 -6.70 10.84
C GLU A 201 3.84 -7.94 10.54
N GLU A 202 2.87 -8.25 11.40
CA GLU A 202 1.92 -9.35 11.25
C GLU A 202 1.05 -9.16 10.00
N ASN A 203 0.51 -7.95 9.78
CA ASN A 203 -0.30 -7.67 8.59
C ASN A 203 0.54 -7.79 7.31
N THR A 204 1.80 -7.33 7.36
CA THR A 204 2.74 -7.46 6.24
C THR A 204 3.02 -8.93 5.93
N LYS A 205 3.34 -9.75 6.94
CA LYS A 205 3.52 -11.21 6.78
C LYS A 205 2.27 -11.88 6.20
N LEU A 206 1.08 -11.51 6.67
CA LEU A 206 -0.19 -12.04 6.16
C LEU A 206 -0.42 -11.67 4.69
N ARG A 207 -0.04 -10.47 4.26
CA ARG A 207 -0.11 -10.04 2.84
C ARG A 207 0.80 -10.87 1.95
N TYR A 208 2.06 -11.08 2.35
CA TYR A 208 2.99 -11.92 1.61
C TYR A 208 2.57 -13.39 1.61
N LEU A 209 2.04 -13.91 2.72
CA LEU A 209 1.45 -15.25 2.78
C LEU A 209 0.28 -15.38 1.82
N THR A 210 -0.62 -14.39 1.79
CA THR A 210 -1.76 -14.40 0.86
C THR A 210 -1.25 -14.43 -0.59
N CYS A 211 -0.27 -13.61 -0.96
CA CYS A 211 0.35 -13.67 -2.29
C CYS A 211 0.93 -15.05 -2.59
N SER A 212 1.64 -15.65 -1.63
CA SER A 212 2.23 -16.99 -1.75
C SER A 212 1.16 -18.08 -1.94
N LEU A 213 -0.01 -17.99 -1.29
CA LEU A 213 -1.12 -18.91 -1.49
C LEU A 213 -1.72 -18.79 -2.91
N ILE A 214 -1.82 -17.57 -3.44
CA ILE A 214 -2.25 -17.33 -4.82
C ILE A 214 -1.20 -17.82 -5.83
N GLU A 215 0.09 -17.69 -5.50
CA GLU A 215 1.20 -18.26 -6.25
C GLU A 215 1.05 -19.79 -6.38
N ASP A 216 0.72 -20.51 -5.31
CA ASP A 216 0.51 -21.97 -5.37
C ASP A 216 -0.58 -22.37 -6.37
N ILE A 217 -1.66 -21.58 -6.48
CA ILE A 217 -2.75 -21.82 -7.43
C ILE A 217 -2.28 -21.57 -8.86
N ALA A 218 -1.56 -20.47 -9.11
CA ALA A 218 -1.03 -20.14 -10.42
C ALA A 218 0.07 -21.13 -10.88
N ALA A 219 0.87 -21.63 -9.94
CA ALA A 219 1.96 -22.57 -10.18
C ALA A 219 1.49 -23.92 -10.74
N ALA A 220 0.21 -24.28 -10.56
CA ALA A 220 -0.38 -25.45 -11.20
C ALA A 220 -0.35 -25.39 -12.74
N TYR A 221 -0.39 -24.19 -13.31
CA TYR A 221 -0.26 -23.95 -14.77
C TYR A 221 1.09 -23.36 -15.16
N PHE A 222 1.68 -22.55 -14.28
CA PHE A 222 2.90 -21.79 -14.54
C PHE A 222 3.92 -22.07 -13.43
N PRO A 223 4.64 -23.20 -13.46
CA PRO A 223 5.43 -23.71 -12.32
C PRO A 223 6.41 -22.71 -11.71
N ASP A 224 7.02 -21.86 -12.55
CA ASP A 224 8.05 -20.90 -12.16
C ASP A 224 7.47 -19.48 -11.97
N CYS A 225 6.14 -19.34 -11.89
CA CYS A 225 5.51 -18.04 -11.67
C CYS A 225 5.78 -17.48 -10.28
N ILE A 226 5.69 -16.15 -10.16
CA ILE A 226 5.86 -15.47 -8.89
C ILE A 226 4.72 -14.48 -8.69
N VAL A 227 4.09 -14.50 -7.52
CA VAL A 227 3.08 -13.50 -7.16
C VAL A 227 3.67 -12.56 -6.12
N ARG A 228 3.88 -11.29 -6.50
CA ARG A 228 4.47 -10.27 -5.63
C ARG A 228 3.45 -9.20 -5.26
N PRO A 229 3.39 -8.75 -4.01
CA PRO A 229 2.60 -7.58 -3.66
C PRO A 229 3.25 -6.31 -4.24
N PHE A 230 2.42 -5.37 -4.68
CA PHE A 230 2.85 -4.03 -5.08
C PHE A 230 1.95 -2.95 -4.47
N GLY A 231 2.19 -1.70 -4.85
CA GLY A 231 1.37 -0.57 -4.42
C GLY A 231 1.46 -0.33 -2.92
N SER A 232 0.32 -0.05 -2.30
CA SER A 232 0.23 0.34 -0.88
C SER A 232 0.79 -0.72 0.07
N SER A 233 0.79 -2.00 -0.32
CA SER A 233 1.28 -3.09 0.53
C SER A 233 2.79 -3.06 0.77
N VAL A 234 3.56 -2.40 -0.10
CA VAL A 234 5.04 -2.46 -0.06
C VAL A 234 5.73 -1.10 -0.20
N ASN A 235 4.99 -0.04 -0.52
CA ASN A 235 5.56 1.27 -0.78
C ASN A 235 5.74 2.16 0.46
N THR A 236 5.60 1.61 1.67
CA THR A 236 5.64 2.28 3.00
C THR A 236 4.49 3.23 3.34
N PHE A 237 3.57 3.47 2.39
CA PHE A 237 2.38 4.33 2.55
C PHE A 237 1.08 3.54 2.69
N GLY A 238 1.17 2.22 2.92
CA GLY A 238 0.02 1.35 3.17
C GLY A 238 -0.59 1.58 4.53
N LYS A 239 -1.93 1.64 4.57
CA LYS A 239 -2.68 1.65 5.82
C LYS A 239 -3.33 0.30 6.07
N LEU A 240 -3.57 -0.06 7.33
CA LEU A 240 -4.38 -1.22 7.68
C LEU A 240 -5.73 -1.17 6.97
N GLY A 241 -6.21 -2.33 6.51
CA GLY A 241 -7.41 -2.46 5.70
C GLY A 241 -7.31 -1.96 4.25
N CYS A 242 -6.13 -1.55 3.74
CA CYS A 242 -5.97 -1.28 2.31
C CYS A 242 -5.94 -2.57 1.47
N ASP A 243 -6.30 -2.45 0.20
CA ASP A 243 -6.30 -3.53 -0.78
C ASP A 243 -4.90 -4.18 -0.92
N LEU A 244 -4.89 -5.43 -1.35
CA LEU A 244 -3.70 -6.19 -1.69
C LEU A 244 -3.57 -6.31 -3.20
N ASP A 245 -2.83 -5.37 -3.78
CA ASP A 245 -2.47 -5.38 -5.20
C ASP A 245 -1.37 -6.42 -5.46
N MET A 246 -1.60 -7.35 -6.38
CA MET A 246 -0.73 -8.48 -6.69
C MET A 246 -0.29 -8.47 -8.15
N PHE A 247 1.00 -8.70 -8.38
CA PHE A 247 1.58 -8.87 -9.70
C PHE A 247 2.02 -10.31 -9.90
N LEU A 248 1.43 -11.01 -10.87
CA LEU A 248 1.85 -12.33 -11.33
C LEU A 248 2.92 -12.17 -12.40
N ASP A 249 4.18 -12.36 -12.00
CA ASP A 249 5.33 -12.37 -12.89
C ASP A 249 5.51 -13.74 -13.53
N LEU A 250 5.62 -13.73 -14.86
CA LEU A 250 5.86 -14.90 -15.69
C LEU A 250 7.17 -14.79 -16.46
N ASP A 251 7.92 -13.68 -16.37
CA ASP A 251 9.12 -13.45 -17.20
C ASP A 251 10.43 -13.88 -16.52
N GLU A 252 10.50 -14.03 -15.19
CA GLU A 252 11.70 -14.63 -14.57
C GLU A 252 11.98 -16.04 -15.13
N THR A 253 10.95 -16.72 -15.62
CA THR A 253 11.03 -18.00 -16.34
C THR A 253 11.85 -17.94 -17.64
N ARG A 254 11.92 -16.77 -18.29
CA ARG A 254 12.65 -16.59 -19.56
C ARG A 254 14.16 -16.44 -19.36
N ASN A 255 14.58 -15.87 -18.24
CA ASN A 255 15.99 -15.53 -17.99
C ASN A 255 16.84 -16.71 -17.47
N LEU A 256 16.22 -17.82 -17.04
CA LEU A 256 16.93 -18.99 -16.50
C LEU A 256 17.65 -19.86 -17.56
N SER A 257 17.45 -19.61 -18.87
CA SER A 257 17.85 -20.55 -19.93
C SER A 257 19.09 -20.16 -20.76
N THR A 258 20.00 -19.34 -20.23
CA THR A 258 21.25 -18.98 -20.95
C THR A 258 22.41 -19.96 -20.76
N HIS A 259 22.12 -21.23 -20.45
CA HIS A 259 23.15 -22.27 -20.57
C HIS A 259 23.48 -22.44 -22.06
N LYS A 260 24.74 -22.14 -22.44
CA LYS A 260 25.27 -22.45 -23.77
C LYS A 260 25.27 -23.96 -23.97
N THR A 261 24.16 -24.50 -24.48
CA THR A 261 24.10 -25.88 -24.95
C THR A 261 25.07 -26.00 -26.11
N SER A 262 26.14 -26.77 -25.90
CA SER A 262 27.09 -27.07 -26.98
C SER A 262 26.42 -28.06 -27.93
N GLY A 263 25.98 -27.58 -29.09
CA GLY A 263 25.31 -28.37 -30.12
C GLY A 263 24.64 -27.50 -31.19
N ASN A 264 24.27 -28.10 -32.32
CA ASN A 264 23.62 -27.41 -33.45
C ASN A 264 22.09 -27.26 -33.28
N PHE A 265 21.52 -27.79 -32.19
CA PHE A 265 20.08 -27.85 -31.98
C PHE A 265 19.69 -27.00 -30.77
N LEU A 266 18.67 -26.16 -30.96
CA LEU A 266 17.98 -25.44 -29.90
C LEU A 266 16.60 -26.08 -29.73
N THR A 267 16.25 -26.43 -28.50
CA THR A 267 14.92 -26.96 -28.17
C THR A 267 14.09 -25.86 -27.54
N GLU A 268 12.89 -25.63 -28.06
CA GLU A 268 11.93 -24.65 -27.55
C GLU A 268 10.62 -25.35 -27.21
N PHE A 269 9.88 -24.82 -26.23
CA PHE A 269 8.54 -25.31 -25.93
C PHE A 269 7.56 -24.94 -27.03
N GLN A 270 6.73 -25.89 -27.47
CA GLN A 270 5.63 -25.58 -28.38
C GLN A 270 4.51 -24.89 -27.60
N VAL A 271 4.34 -23.58 -27.82
CA VAL A 271 3.35 -22.74 -27.13
C VAL A 271 2.30 -22.17 -28.08
N LYS A 272 1.17 -21.74 -27.54
CA LYS A 272 0.11 -21.07 -28.31
C LYS A 272 0.42 -19.60 -28.53
N ASN A 273 0.53 -19.20 -29.79
CA ASN A 273 0.75 -17.79 -30.15
C ASN A 273 -0.54 -16.98 -30.10
N VAL A 274 -0.44 -15.73 -29.67
CA VAL A 274 -1.52 -14.75 -29.65
C VAL A 274 -1.05 -13.42 -30.25
N PRO A 275 -1.95 -12.56 -30.78
CA PRO A 275 -1.54 -11.36 -31.52
C PRO A 275 -0.84 -10.28 -30.69
N SER A 276 -1.02 -10.27 -29.37
CA SER A 276 -0.41 -9.26 -28.49
C SER A 276 -0.26 -9.75 -27.05
N GLU A 277 0.67 -9.15 -26.32
CA GLU A 277 0.87 -9.38 -24.89
C GLU A 277 -0.40 -9.11 -24.09
N ARG A 278 -1.16 -8.06 -24.45
CA ARG A 278 -2.45 -7.76 -23.83
C ARG A 278 -3.43 -8.94 -23.92
N ILE A 279 -3.52 -9.59 -25.09
CA ILE A 279 -4.40 -10.77 -25.27
C ILE A 279 -3.88 -11.95 -24.45
N ALA A 280 -2.56 -12.14 -24.36
CA ALA A 280 -1.95 -13.15 -23.49
C ALA A 280 -2.35 -12.91 -22.03
N THR A 281 -2.15 -11.69 -21.52
CA THR A 281 -2.56 -11.25 -20.18
C THR A 281 -4.03 -11.52 -19.90
N GLN A 282 -4.93 -11.14 -20.81
CA GLN A 282 -6.37 -11.35 -20.64
C GLN A 282 -6.72 -12.84 -20.55
N LYS A 283 -6.11 -13.70 -21.39
CA LYS A 283 -6.34 -15.15 -21.37
C LYS A 283 -5.80 -15.78 -20.08
N ILE A 284 -4.59 -15.43 -19.67
CA ILE A 284 -3.96 -15.91 -18.43
C ILE A 284 -4.83 -15.54 -17.23
N LEU A 285 -5.16 -14.25 -17.09
CA LEU A 285 -6.00 -13.77 -16.00
C LEU A 285 -7.41 -14.38 -16.03
N SER A 286 -7.97 -14.64 -17.21
CA SER A 286 -9.25 -15.35 -17.31
C SER A 286 -9.15 -16.74 -16.69
N VAL A 287 -8.13 -17.53 -17.05
CA VAL A 287 -7.95 -18.90 -16.54
C VAL A 287 -7.65 -18.90 -15.04
N ILE A 288 -6.74 -18.05 -14.59
CA ILE A 288 -6.44 -17.91 -13.15
C ILE A 288 -7.69 -17.46 -12.38
N GLY A 289 -8.48 -16.54 -12.94
CA GLY A 289 -9.76 -16.13 -12.37
C GLY A 289 -10.74 -17.29 -12.19
N GLU A 290 -10.91 -18.16 -13.20
CA GLU A 290 -11.74 -19.37 -13.04
C GLU A 290 -11.20 -20.31 -11.96
N CYS A 291 -9.87 -20.47 -11.89
CA CYS A 291 -9.25 -21.33 -10.88
C CYS A 291 -9.45 -20.78 -9.47
N LEU A 292 -9.36 -19.46 -9.28
CA LEU A 292 -9.62 -18.81 -8.00
C LEU A 292 -11.10 -18.96 -7.59
N ASP A 293 -12.03 -18.80 -8.54
CA ASP A 293 -13.47 -18.86 -8.26
C ASP A 293 -13.94 -20.28 -7.94
N HIS A 294 -13.43 -21.27 -8.66
CA HIS A 294 -13.88 -22.66 -8.51
C HIS A 294 -13.04 -23.50 -7.57
N PHE A 295 -11.74 -23.23 -7.45
CA PHE A 295 -10.80 -24.11 -6.73
C PHE A 295 -10.04 -23.40 -5.59
N GLY A 296 -10.02 -22.06 -5.57
CA GLY A 296 -9.29 -21.27 -4.59
C GLY A 296 -9.93 -21.30 -3.21
N PRO A 297 -9.33 -21.93 -2.18
CA PRO A 297 -9.94 -22.01 -0.87
C PRO A 297 -10.01 -20.60 -0.23
N GLY A 298 -11.24 -20.16 0.10
CA GLY A 298 -11.48 -18.85 0.70
C GLY A 298 -11.44 -17.67 -0.27
N CYS A 299 -11.24 -17.90 -1.57
CA CYS A 299 -11.40 -16.88 -2.61
C CYS A 299 -12.88 -16.75 -2.96
N VAL A 300 -13.45 -15.55 -2.82
CA VAL A 300 -14.87 -15.30 -3.10
C VAL A 300 -15.08 -13.99 -3.86
N GLY A 301 -16.22 -13.89 -4.54
CA GLY A 301 -16.60 -12.67 -5.26
C GLY A 301 -15.65 -12.31 -6.40
N VAL A 302 -15.19 -13.33 -7.14
CA VAL A 302 -14.20 -13.17 -8.21
C VAL A 302 -14.80 -12.40 -9.39
N GLN A 303 -14.11 -11.34 -9.81
CA GLN A 303 -14.51 -10.45 -10.90
C GLN A 303 -13.36 -10.31 -11.89
N LYS A 304 -13.60 -10.78 -13.12
CA LYS A 304 -12.64 -10.70 -14.24
C LYS A 304 -12.80 -9.36 -14.97
N ILE A 305 -12.00 -8.36 -14.63
CA ILE A 305 -12.04 -7.01 -15.23
C ILE A 305 -11.00 -6.93 -16.36
N LEU A 306 -11.19 -7.74 -17.40
CA LEU A 306 -10.18 -7.98 -18.43
C LEU A 306 -10.08 -6.85 -19.47
N ASN A 307 -11.12 -6.03 -19.62
CA ASN A 307 -11.19 -4.97 -20.63
C ASN A 307 -10.66 -3.61 -20.15
N ALA A 308 -10.33 -3.47 -18.86
CA ALA A 308 -9.72 -2.25 -18.32
C ALA A 308 -8.37 -1.95 -18.98
N ARG A 309 -7.89 -0.70 -18.84
CA ARG A 309 -6.55 -0.30 -19.35
C ARG A 309 -5.48 -1.27 -18.87
N CYS A 310 -5.47 -1.57 -17.58
CA CYS A 310 -4.70 -2.65 -16.97
C CYS A 310 -5.67 -3.80 -16.62
N PRO A 311 -5.68 -4.91 -17.38
CA PRO A 311 -6.52 -6.06 -17.07
C PRO A 311 -6.20 -6.63 -15.68
N LEU A 312 -7.22 -6.96 -14.91
CA LEU A 312 -7.05 -7.54 -13.57
C LEU A 312 -8.18 -8.51 -13.20
N VAL A 313 -7.92 -9.33 -12.19
CA VAL A 313 -8.92 -10.16 -11.49
C VAL A 313 -9.02 -9.65 -10.06
N ARG A 314 -10.23 -9.24 -9.68
CA ARG A 314 -10.54 -8.76 -8.33
C ARG A 314 -11.25 -9.86 -7.54
N PHE A 315 -10.88 -10.09 -6.29
CA PHE A 315 -11.51 -11.08 -5.41
C PHE A 315 -11.29 -10.73 -3.94
N SER A 316 -12.09 -11.32 -3.05
CA SER A 316 -11.86 -11.26 -1.60
C SER A 316 -11.28 -12.58 -1.11
N HIS A 317 -10.23 -12.53 -0.31
CA HIS A 317 -9.68 -13.70 0.37
C HIS A 317 -10.20 -13.73 1.81
N GLN A 318 -11.24 -14.52 2.07
CA GLN A 318 -11.98 -14.51 3.34
C GLN A 318 -11.09 -14.76 4.55
N ALA A 319 -10.14 -15.70 4.45
CA ALA A 319 -9.30 -16.07 5.57
C ALA A 319 -8.41 -14.91 6.04
N SER A 320 -7.87 -14.10 5.13
CA SER A 320 -7.10 -12.89 5.51
C SER A 320 -7.95 -11.64 5.66
N GLY A 321 -9.17 -11.63 5.11
CA GLY A 321 -10.04 -10.45 5.06
C GLY A 321 -9.61 -9.41 4.02
N PHE A 322 -8.68 -9.73 3.12
CA PHE A 322 -8.16 -8.78 2.13
C PHE A 322 -9.00 -8.74 0.85
N GLN A 323 -9.25 -7.52 0.39
CA GLN A 323 -9.64 -7.27 -1.00
C GLN A 323 -8.37 -7.33 -1.88
N CYS A 324 -8.37 -8.21 -2.87
CA CYS A 324 -7.19 -8.52 -3.69
C CYS A 324 -7.44 -8.15 -5.16
N ASP A 325 -6.45 -7.53 -5.79
CA ASP A 325 -6.45 -7.20 -7.22
C ASP A 325 -5.21 -7.83 -7.89
N LEU A 326 -5.40 -8.87 -8.70
CA LEU A 326 -4.34 -9.60 -9.39
C LEU A 326 -4.19 -9.16 -10.84
N THR A 327 -2.98 -8.78 -11.25
CA THR A 327 -2.65 -8.44 -12.64
C THR A 327 -1.35 -9.13 -13.10
N THR A 328 -1.11 -9.22 -14.40
CA THR A 328 0.12 -9.80 -14.99
C THR A 328 0.96 -8.80 -15.78
N ASN A 329 0.43 -7.63 -16.11
CA ASN A 329 1.14 -6.66 -16.94
C ASN A 329 1.02 -5.23 -16.38
N ASN A 330 1.90 -4.93 -15.42
CA ASN A 330 2.01 -3.61 -14.80
C ASN A 330 3.40 -3.40 -14.15
N ARG A 331 4.47 -3.64 -14.92
CA ARG A 331 5.85 -3.48 -14.43
C ARG A 331 6.15 -2.04 -13.96
N ILE A 332 5.54 -1.04 -14.61
CA ILE A 332 5.63 0.37 -14.20
C ILE A 332 5.10 0.59 -12.78
N ALA A 333 4.03 -0.11 -12.36
CA ALA A 333 3.51 0.03 -10.99
C ALA A 333 4.44 -0.60 -9.95
N LEU A 334 5.13 -1.70 -10.26
CA LEU A 334 6.19 -2.23 -9.39
C LEU A 334 7.31 -1.21 -9.20
N THR A 335 7.80 -0.64 -10.31
CA THR A 335 8.85 0.39 -10.27
C THR A 335 8.40 1.67 -9.55
N SER A 336 7.12 2.04 -9.68
CA SER A 336 6.52 3.13 -8.90
C SER A 336 6.43 2.83 -7.41
N SER A 337 6.17 1.57 -7.05
CA SER A 337 6.14 1.13 -5.66
C SER A 337 7.54 1.16 -5.04
N GLU A 338 8.56 0.77 -5.80
CA GLU A 338 9.98 0.86 -5.40
C GLU A 338 10.43 2.32 -5.20
N LEU A 339 10.09 3.22 -6.12
CA LEU A 339 10.39 4.64 -5.97
C LEU A 339 9.76 5.23 -4.69
N LEU A 340 8.50 4.90 -4.44
CA LEU A 340 7.79 5.33 -3.25
C LEU A 340 8.37 4.71 -1.96
N TYR A 341 8.80 3.45 -2.01
CA TYR A 341 9.51 2.81 -0.91
C TYR A 341 10.79 3.56 -0.54
N ILE A 342 11.59 3.95 -1.55
CA ILE A 342 12.80 4.75 -1.33
C ILE A 342 12.42 6.07 -0.65
N TYR A 343 11.49 6.84 -1.21
CA TYR A 343 11.10 8.13 -0.62
C TYR A 343 10.59 8.00 0.82
N GLY A 344 9.76 7.01 1.13
CA GLY A 344 9.26 6.81 2.49
C GLY A 344 10.31 6.29 3.48
N THR A 345 11.42 5.73 2.99
CA THR A 345 12.54 5.23 3.82
C THR A 345 13.67 6.26 3.96
N LEU A 346 13.71 7.28 3.10
CA LEU A 346 14.73 8.33 3.16
C LEU A 346 14.57 9.24 4.38
N ASP A 347 13.34 9.63 4.70
CA ASP A 347 13.03 10.56 5.79
C ASP A 347 11.68 10.22 6.43
N SER A 348 11.64 10.13 7.76
CA SER A 348 10.45 9.73 8.53
C SER A 348 9.27 10.70 8.33
N ARG A 349 9.55 11.98 8.10
CA ARG A 349 8.54 13.04 7.92
C ARG A 349 7.70 12.80 6.68
N VAL A 350 8.24 12.13 5.67
CA VAL A 350 7.55 11.82 4.41
C VAL A 350 6.32 10.95 4.68
N ARG A 351 6.50 9.88 5.47
CA ARG A 351 5.40 8.97 5.82
C ARG A 351 4.36 9.68 6.68
N ALA A 352 4.80 10.39 7.72
CA ALA A 352 3.89 11.12 8.60
C ALA A 352 3.02 12.13 7.83
N LEU A 353 3.64 12.92 6.93
CA LEU A 353 2.93 13.90 6.12
C LEU A 353 1.99 13.26 5.09
N VAL A 354 2.42 12.19 4.40
CA VAL A 354 1.55 11.48 3.44
C VAL A 354 0.33 10.88 4.13
N PHE A 355 0.50 10.27 5.31
CA PHE A 355 -0.63 9.72 6.06
C PHE A 355 -1.58 10.82 6.56
N GLY A 356 -1.05 11.92 7.11
CA GLY A 356 -1.83 13.07 7.54
C GLY A 356 -2.68 13.66 6.41
N ILE A 357 -2.05 13.96 5.27
CA ILE A 357 -2.75 14.54 4.09
C ILE A 357 -3.77 13.56 3.50
N ARG A 358 -3.47 12.25 3.43
CA ARG A 358 -4.44 11.25 2.96
C ARG A 358 -5.64 11.13 3.90
N CYS A 359 -5.41 11.20 5.21
CA CYS A 359 -6.49 11.15 6.20
C CYS A 359 -7.38 12.40 6.09
N TRP A 360 -6.78 13.59 6.02
CA TRP A 360 -7.46 14.85 5.75
C TRP A 360 -8.29 14.80 4.46
N ALA A 361 -7.69 14.35 3.36
CA ALA A 361 -8.39 14.28 2.08
C ALA A 361 -9.58 13.30 2.12
N ARG A 362 -9.45 12.20 2.88
CA ARG A 362 -10.54 11.24 3.08
C ARG A 362 -11.65 11.83 3.94
N ALA A 363 -11.33 12.51 5.04
CA ALA A 363 -12.29 13.15 5.94
C ALA A 363 -13.17 14.18 5.21
N HIS A 364 -12.57 14.92 4.27
CA HIS A 364 -13.28 15.92 3.47
C HIS A 364 -13.86 15.41 2.15
N SER A 365 -13.86 14.09 1.91
CA SER A 365 -14.38 13.49 0.67
C SER A 365 -13.73 14.07 -0.60
N LEU A 366 -12.41 14.26 -0.58
CA LEU A 366 -11.58 14.56 -1.75
C LEU A 366 -11.07 13.27 -2.42
N THR A 367 -11.04 12.16 -1.67
CA THR A 367 -10.71 10.81 -2.12
C THR A 367 -11.89 9.86 -1.94
N SER A 368 -11.97 8.85 -2.81
CA SER A 368 -13.01 7.82 -2.78
C SER A 368 -12.39 6.43 -2.97
N SER A 369 -13.04 5.39 -2.43
CA SER A 369 -12.73 3.99 -2.72
C SER A 369 -13.26 3.55 -4.08
N ILE A 370 -14.20 4.32 -4.66
CA ILE A 370 -14.80 4.04 -5.96
C ILE A 370 -14.11 4.93 -7.02
N PRO A 371 -13.73 4.38 -8.19
CA PRO A 371 -13.18 5.19 -9.29
C PRO A 371 -14.14 6.30 -9.76
N GLY A 372 -13.60 7.48 -10.06
CA GLY A 372 -14.37 8.60 -10.60
C GLY A 372 -13.57 9.90 -10.60
N ALA A 373 -14.24 11.03 -10.41
CA ALA A 373 -13.65 12.36 -10.59
C ALA A 373 -12.76 12.86 -9.42
N TRP A 374 -12.62 12.05 -8.37
CA TRP A 374 -11.87 12.38 -7.15
C TRP A 374 -10.35 12.36 -7.37
N ILE A 375 -9.62 13.07 -6.51
CA ILE A 375 -8.17 12.96 -6.49
C ILE A 375 -7.81 11.58 -5.95
N THR A 376 -6.89 10.87 -6.62
CA THR A 376 -6.45 9.55 -6.16
C THR A 376 -5.43 9.66 -5.02
N ASN A 377 -5.33 8.64 -4.17
CA ASN A 377 -4.29 8.59 -3.14
C ASN A 377 -2.87 8.61 -3.72
N PHE A 378 -2.68 8.09 -4.93
CA PHE A 378 -1.41 8.16 -5.65
C PHE A 378 -1.10 9.60 -6.09
N SER A 379 -2.07 10.31 -6.67
CA SER A 379 -1.95 11.72 -7.02
C SER A 379 -1.61 12.60 -5.81
N LEU A 380 -2.31 12.42 -4.68
CA LEU A 380 -2.00 13.16 -3.44
C LEU A 380 -0.58 12.89 -2.94
N THR A 381 -0.12 11.63 -2.98
CA THR A 381 1.25 11.31 -2.58
C THR A 381 2.29 11.94 -3.49
N MET A 382 2.04 12.01 -4.80
CA MET A 382 2.93 12.74 -5.72
C MET A 382 2.97 14.23 -5.41
N MET A 383 1.85 14.85 -5.03
CA MET A 383 1.80 16.25 -4.59
C MET A 383 2.65 16.47 -3.32
N VAL A 384 2.54 15.59 -2.34
CA VAL A 384 3.37 15.65 -1.11
C VAL A 384 4.85 15.48 -1.43
N ILE A 385 5.23 14.49 -2.25
CA ILE A 385 6.63 14.29 -2.66
C ILE A 385 7.18 15.52 -3.38
N PHE A 386 6.40 16.08 -4.31
CA PHE A 386 6.79 17.30 -5.02
C PHE A 386 7.00 18.47 -4.06
N PHE A 387 6.10 18.68 -3.10
CA PHE A 387 6.27 19.70 -2.07
C PHE A 387 7.56 19.49 -1.25
N LEU A 388 7.85 18.25 -0.86
CA LEU A 388 9.06 17.91 -0.09
C LEU A 388 10.36 18.07 -0.90
N GLN A 389 10.33 17.86 -2.21
CA GLN A 389 11.45 18.15 -3.12
C GLN A 389 11.74 19.64 -3.25
N ARG A 390 10.77 20.49 -2.90
CA ARG A 390 10.83 21.95 -3.06
C ARG A 390 11.20 22.72 -1.79
N ARG A 391 11.40 22.01 -0.68
CA ARG A 391 11.92 22.61 0.55
C ARG A 391 13.31 23.19 0.35
N SER A 392 13.74 24.07 1.23
CA SER A 392 15.08 24.68 1.19
C SER A 392 15.78 24.50 2.53
N PRO A 393 16.71 23.53 2.67
CA PRO A 393 17.15 22.58 1.63
C PRO A 393 16.09 21.49 1.33
N PRO A 394 16.14 20.79 0.18
CA PRO A 394 15.15 19.76 -0.17
C PRO A 394 15.14 18.59 0.82
N ILE A 395 13.95 18.14 1.22
CA ILE A 395 13.79 16.94 2.07
C ILE A 395 13.99 15.67 1.23
N LEU A 396 13.45 15.67 0.00
CA LEU A 396 13.57 14.54 -0.92
C LEU A 396 14.40 14.91 -2.16
N PRO A 397 15.23 13.99 -2.68
CA PRO A 397 15.85 14.17 -3.99
C PRO A 397 14.80 14.09 -5.10
N THR A 398 15.12 14.64 -6.26
CA THR A 398 14.29 14.49 -7.46
C THR A 398 14.54 13.14 -8.13
N LEU A 399 13.59 12.65 -8.95
CA LEU A 399 13.81 11.38 -9.66
C LEU A 399 14.95 11.48 -10.69
N ASP A 400 15.22 12.64 -11.29
CA ASP A 400 16.40 12.83 -12.16
C ASP A 400 17.72 12.81 -11.36
N SER A 401 17.72 13.29 -10.11
CA SER A 401 18.86 13.16 -9.20
C SER A 401 19.11 11.69 -8.85
N LEU A 402 18.06 10.94 -8.50
CA LEU A 402 18.16 9.50 -8.24
C LEU A 402 18.63 8.71 -9.48
N LYS A 403 18.20 9.12 -10.69
CA LYS A 403 18.70 8.57 -11.95
C LYS A 403 20.19 8.82 -12.16
N THR A 404 20.68 10.00 -11.80
CA THR A 404 22.11 10.35 -11.94
C THR A 404 23.00 9.53 -11.00
N LEU A 405 22.46 9.12 -9.85
CA LEU A 405 23.14 8.25 -8.89
C LEU A 405 23.09 6.76 -9.28
N ALA A 406 22.29 6.37 -10.28
CA ALA A 406 22.13 4.99 -10.70
C ALA A 406 23.38 4.46 -11.41
N ASP A 407 23.69 3.18 -11.25
CA ASP A 407 24.74 2.50 -12.02
C ASP A 407 24.19 1.55 -13.09
N ALA A 408 25.06 0.70 -13.63
CA ALA A 408 24.69 -0.27 -14.66
C ALA A 408 23.72 -1.35 -14.15
N GLU A 409 23.78 -1.73 -12.86
CA GLU A 409 22.88 -2.70 -12.24
C GLU A 409 21.48 -2.11 -12.05
N ASP A 410 21.40 -0.78 -11.90
CA ASP A 410 20.14 -0.07 -11.73
C ASP A 410 19.34 0.14 -13.04
N LYS A 411 19.95 -0.13 -14.21
CA LYS A 411 19.36 0.14 -15.51
C LYS A 411 18.04 -0.61 -15.69
N CYS A 412 16.97 0.15 -15.90
CA CYS A 412 15.62 -0.38 -16.09
C CYS A 412 14.90 0.38 -17.21
N ILE A 413 14.54 -0.33 -18.28
CA ILE A 413 13.74 0.18 -19.40
C ILE A 413 12.49 -0.70 -19.52
N ILE A 414 11.31 -0.10 -19.38
CA ILE A 414 10.02 -0.81 -19.43
C ILE A 414 9.19 -0.18 -20.54
N GLU A 415 8.81 -0.97 -21.55
CA GLU A 415 7.97 -0.50 -22.67
C GLU A 415 8.54 0.76 -23.36
N GLY A 416 9.86 0.85 -23.49
CA GLY A 416 10.56 2.01 -24.07
C GLY A 416 10.73 3.20 -23.12
N ASN A 417 10.12 3.17 -21.93
CA ASN A 417 10.28 4.21 -20.92
C ASN A 417 11.52 3.95 -20.06
N ASN A 418 12.29 5.01 -19.78
CA ASN A 418 13.45 4.91 -18.90
C ASN A 418 13.04 5.03 -17.43
N CYS A 419 13.05 3.91 -16.74
CA CYS A 419 12.68 3.78 -15.32
C CYS A 419 13.89 3.59 -14.41
N THR A 420 15.07 4.03 -14.86
CA THR A 420 16.34 3.88 -14.12
C THR A 420 16.44 4.90 -12.99
N PHE A 421 16.73 4.43 -11.78
CA PHE A 421 17.11 5.21 -10.61
C PHE A 421 17.86 4.34 -9.61
N VAL A 422 18.66 4.95 -8.75
CA VAL A 422 19.46 4.24 -7.72
C VAL A 422 18.58 3.44 -6.78
N ARG A 423 18.88 2.15 -6.59
CA ARG A 423 18.13 1.26 -5.67
C ARG A 423 18.78 1.10 -4.30
N ASP A 424 20.06 1.43 -4.19
CA ASP A 424 20.80 1.37 -2.93
C ASP A 424 20.66 2.69 -2.16
N LEU A 425 19.91 2.63 -1.06
CA LEU A 425 19.61 3.80 -0.23
C LEU A 425 20.87 4.39 0.43
N ASN A 426 21.94 3.61 0.60
CA ASN A 426 23.18 4.10 1.20
C ASN A 426 23.95 5.07 0.28
N ARG A 427 23.64 5.07 -1.02
CA ARG A 427 24.21 5.99 -2.01
C ARG A 427 23.49 7.34 -2.04
N ILE A 428 22.33 7.45 -1.40
CA ILE A 428 21.54 8.66 -1.35
C ILE A 428 21.94 9.45 -0.09
N LYS A 429 22.40 10.68 -0.28
CA LYS A 429 22.78 11.55 0.85
C LYS A 429 21.51 11.93 1.64
N PRO A 430 21.53 11.82 2.98
CA PRO A 430 20.46 12.35 3.82
C PRO A 430 20.25 13.84 3.60
N SER A 431 19.02 14.31 3.76
CA SER A 431 18.72 15.74 3.71
C SER A 431 19.32 16.48 4.91
N GLY A 432 19.80 17.70 4.70
CA GLY A 432 20.18 18.62 5.77
C GLY A 432 19.01 19.46 6.29
N ASN A 433 17.78 19.19 5.86
CA ASN A 433 16.59 19.93 6.25
C ASN A 433 16.12 19.51 7.65
N THR A 434 15.86 20.49 8.52
CA THR A 434 15.44 20.28 9.92
C THR A 434 14.04 20.83 10.22
N GLU A 435 13.23 21.13 9.20
CA GLU A 435 11.86 21.63 9.40
C GLU A 435 10.97 20.60 10.11
N ALA A 436 10.23 21.05 11.12
CA ALA A 436 9.28 20.21 11.87
C ALA A 436 8.05 19.83 11.02
N LEU A 437 7.38 18.74 11.39
CA LEU A 437 6.17 18.28 10.69
C LEU A 437 5.05 19.31 10.74
N GLU A 438 4.90 20.00 11.86
CA GLU A 438 3.95 21.10 12.01
C GLU A 438 4.11 22.16 10.92
N LEU A 439 5.34 22.63 10.71
CA LEU A 439 5.64 23.63 9.68
C LEU A 439 5.36 23.07 8.28
N LEU A 440 5.82 21.83 8.01
CA LEU A 440 5.60 21.18 6.72
C LEU A 440 4.12 20.97 6.41
N LEU A 441 3.29 20.67 7.41
CA LEU A 441 1.85 20.52 7.26
C LEU A 441 1.19 21.87 6.93
N LYS A 442 1.51 22.92 7.71
CA LYS A 442 1.03 24.30 7.49
C LYS A 442 1.39 24.76 6.08
N GLU A 443 2.66 24.62 5.71
CA GLU A 443 3.17 25.09 4.43
C GLU A 443 2.71 24.24 3.24
N PHE A 444 2.39 22.95 3.41
CA PHE A 444 1.78 22.15 2.35
C PHE A 444 0.43 22.74 1.93
N PHE A 445 -0.42 23.07 2.90
CA PHE A 445 -1.73 23.65 2.65
C PHE A 445 -1.64 25.07 2.09
N GLU A 446 -0.72 25.88 2.61
CA GLU A 446 -0.47 27.22 2.08
C GLU A 446 0.03 27.19 0.64
N TYR A 447 0.99 26.31 0.35
CA TYR A 447 1.56 26.16 -0.99
C TYR A 447 0.50 25.72 -2.00
N PHE A 448 -0.23 24.64 -1.73
CA PHE A 448 -1.23 24.12 -2.67
C PHE A 448 -2.56 24.91 -2.66
N GLY A 449 -2.85 25.66 -1.60
CA GLY A 449 -3.94 26.63 -1.59
C GLY A 449 -3.71 27.83 -2.51
N ASN A 450 -2.44 28.13 -2.84
CA ASN A 450 -2.05 29.24 -3.72
C ASN A 450 -1.43 28.78 -5.06
N PHE A 451 -1.31 27.48 -5.28
CA PHE A 451 -0.70 26.92 -6.49
C PHE A 451 -1.51 27.27 -7.75
N ALA A 452 -0.83 27.75 -8.79
CA ALA A 452 -1.45 28.15 -10.05
C ALA A 452 -1.80 26.93 -10.95
N PHE A 453 -2.75 26.08 -10.52
CA PHE A 453 -3.16 24.86 -11.24
C PHE A 453 -3.69 25.11 -12.66
N ASN A 454 -4.07 26.35 -12.99
CA ASN A 454 -4.49 26.72 -14.34
C ASN A 454 -3.31 26.80 -15.32
N LYS A 455 -2.09 27.12 -14.84
CA LYS A 455 -0.88 27.31 -15.66
C LYS A 455 0.15 26.21 -15.46
N ASN A 456 0.29 25.75 -14.23
CA ASN A 456 1.42 24.94 -13.80
C ASN A 456 1.03 23.48 -13.55
N SER A 457 1.99 22.60 -13.82
CA SER A 457 1.95 21.16 -13.61
C SER A 457 2.98 20.73 -12.57
N ILE A 458 2.73 19.55 -12.00
CA ILE A 458 3.56 18.96 -10.95
C ILE A 458 4.47 17.90 -11.59
N ASN A 459 5.79 18.05 -11.38
CA ASN A 459 6.81 17.17 -11.93
C ASN A 459 7.84 16.77 -10.87
N ILE A 460 7.78 15.51 -10.42
CA ILE A 460 8.72 14.98 -9.41
C ILE A 460 10.07 14.52 -9.98
N ARG A 461 10.23 14.52 -11.31
CA ARG A 461 11.53 14.27 -11.97
C ARG A 461 12.49 15.42 -11.76
N GLN A 462 11.98 16.64 -11.93
CA GLN A 462 12.76 17.85 -11.80
C GLN A 462 12.54 18.58 -10.46
N GLY A 463 11.47 18.26 -9.73
CA GLY A 463 11.11 18.94 -8.47
C GLY A 463 10.75 20.41 -8.68
N ARG A 464 10.22 20.77 -9.86
CA ARG A 464 9.90 22.15 -10.24
C ARG A 464 8.56 22.23 -10.95
N GLU A 465 7.93 23.41 -10.89
CA GLU A 465 6.73 23.72 -11.65
C GLU A 465 7.07 23.81 -13.14
N GLN A 466 6.16 23.33 -13.98
CA GLN A 466 6.28 23.41 -15.44
C GLN A 466 4.96 23.86 -16.04
N ASN A 467 5.00 24.51 -17.21
CA ASN A 467 3.77 24.80 -17.95
C ASN A 467 3.00 23.52 -18.26
N LYS A 468 1.68 23.58 -18.12
CA LYS A 468 0.82 22.42 -18.36
C LYS A 468 0.85 21.98 -19.83
N PRO A 469 1.04 20.67 -20.10
CA PRO A 469 0.95 20.14 -21.46
C PRO A 469 -0.46 20.14 -22.04
N ASP A 470 -1.50 20.14 -21.19
CA ASP A 470 -2.90 20.14 -21.61
C ASP A 470 -3.80 20.98 -20.68
N SER A 471 -5.09 21.08 -21.03
CA SER A 471 -6.08 21.87 -20.29
C SER A 471 -6.74 21.13 -19.11
N SER A 472 -6.23 19.97 -18.70
CA SER A 472 -6.78 19.21 -17.56
C SER A 472 -6.76 20.07 -16.29
N PRO A 473 -7.77 20.01 -15.40
CA PRO A 473 -7.79 20.78 -14.17
C PRO A 473 -6.50 20.61 -13.35
N LEU A 474 -6.14 19.37 -13.04
CA LEU A 474 -4.93 18.99 -12.31
C LEU A 474 -4.01 18.18 -13.24
N TYR A 475 -2.77 18.64 -13.39
CA TYR A 475 -1.76 17.92 -14.17
C TYR A 475 -0.59 17.50 -13.28
N ILE A 476 -0.48 16.20 -13.05
CA ILE A 476 0.67 15.58 -12.39
C ILE A 476 1.30 14.61 -13.39
N GLN A 477 2.54 14.89 -13.79
CA GLN A 477 3.23 14.04 -14.76
C GLN A 477 3.51 12.66 -14.14
N ASN A 478 3.19 11.59 -14.87
CA ASN A 478 3.63 10.24 -14.48
C ASN A 478 5.17 10.18 -14.51
N PRO A 479 5.83 9.76 -13.42
CA PRO A 479 7.28 9.80 -13.33
C PRO A 479 7.98 8.92 -14.37
N PHE A 480 7.35 7.86 -14.86
CA PHE A 480 7.95 6.91 -15.78
C PHE A 480 7.35 6.96 -17.18
N GLU A 481 6.07 7.30 -17.32
CA GLU A 481 5.41 7.52 -18.61
C GLU A 481 5.17 9.02 -18.84
N THR A 482 6.20 9.77 -19.25
CA THR A 482 6.19 11.25 -19.20
C THR A 482 5.10 11.94 -20.03
N SER A 483 4.49 11.24 -20.98
CA SER A 483 3.35 11.72 -21.78
C SER A 483 2.00 11.61 -21.06
N LEU A 484 1.95 10.99 -19.88
CA LEU A 484 0.72 10.74 -19.14
C LEU A 484 0.54 11.67 -17.94
N ASN A 485 -0.71 12.09 -17.76
CA ASN A 485 -1.19 12.78 -16.57
C ASN A 485 -1.88 11.77 -15.63
N ILE A 486 -1.31 11.54 -14.44
CA ILE A 486 -1.86 10.58 -13.46
C ILE A 486 -3.15 11.08 -12.79
N SER A 487 -3.47 12.37 -12.94
CA SER A 487 -4.68 13.01 -12.39
C SER A 487 -5.66 13.42 -13.49
N LYS A 488 -5.60 12.79 -14.67
CA LYS A 488 -6.49 13.09 -15.81
C LYS A 488 -7.97 12.87 -15.50
N ASN A 489 -8.29 12.05 -14.49
CA ASN A 489 -9.65 11.80 -14.04
C ASN A 489 -10.24 12.97 -13.20
N VAL A 490 -9.41 13.87 -12.67
CA VAL A 490 -9.84 14.89 -11.71
C VAL A 490 -10.63 16.00 -12.39
N SER A 491 -11.85 16.26 -11.91
CA SER A 491 -12.68 17.35 -12.43
C SER A 491 -12.29 18.71 -11.85
N GLN A 492 -12.68 19.79 -12.53
CA GLN A 492 -12.48 21.16 -12.04
C GLN A 492 -13.16 21.40 -10.69
N SER A 493 -14.34 20.83 -10.48
CA SER A 493 -15.07 20.96 -9.22
C SER A 493 -14.34 20.29 -8.04
N GLN A 494 -13.75 19.12 -8.27
CA GLN A 494 -12.98 18.42 -7.23
C GLN A 494 -11.67 19.14 -6.92
N LEU A 495 -10.99 19.66 -7.95
CA LEU A 495 -9.79 20.49 -7.74
C LEU A 495 -10.11 21.77 -6.97
N GLN A 496 -11.18 22.49 -7.34
CA GLN A 496 -11.57 23.71 -6.62
C GLN A 496 -11.89 23.41 -5.17
N LYS A 497 -12.61 22.31 -4.90
CA LYS A 497 -12.89 21.86 -3.53
C LYS A 497 -11.60 21.58 -2.76
N PHE A 498 -10.60 20.95 -3.37
CA PHE A 498 -9.29 20.73 -2.76
C PHE A 498 -8.61 22.07 -2.39
N VAL A 499 -8.61 23.05 -3.30
CA VAL A 499 -8.02 24.37 -3.06
C VAL A 499 -8.71 25.10 -1.92
N ASP A 500 -10.05 25.14 -1.92
CA ASP A 500 -10.82 25.82 -0.89
C ASP A 500 -10.54 25.22 0.50
N LEU A 501 -10.48 23.88 0.59
CA LEU A 501 -10.15 23.17 1.83
C LEU A 501 -8.70 23.35 2.26
N ALA A 502 -7.75 23.41 1.32
CA ALA A 502 -6.35 23.68 1.63
C ALA A 502 -6.19 25.09 2.23
N GLN A 503 -6.83 26.10 1.63
CA GLN A 503 -6.85 27.47 2.17
C GLN A 503 -7.52 27.54 3.56
N GLU A 504 -8.64 26.84 3.75
CA GLU A 504 -9.31 26.75 5.06
C GLU A 504 -8.41 26.07 6.11
N SER A 505 -7.75 24.97 5.75
CA SER A 505 -6.87 24.22 6.66
C SER A 505 -5.63 25.03 7.05
N ALA A 506 -5.02 25.74 6.09
CA ALA A 506 -3.92 26.66 6.37
C ALA A 506 -4.35 27.76 7.35
N TRP A 507 -5.53 28.35 7.16
CA TRP A 507 -6.07 29.37 8.05
C TRP A 507 -6.33 28.83 9.46
N ILE A 508 -6.89 27.62 9.61
CA ILE A 508 -7.12 26.98 10.92
C ILE A 508 -5.80 26.81 11.67
N LEU A 509 -4.80 26.21 11.00
CA LEU A 509 -3.50 25.92 11.62
C LEU A 509 -2.70 27.19 11.96
N GLN A 510 -2.93 28.31 11.26
CA GLN A 510 -2.31 29.60 11.59
C GLN A 510 -2.96 30.29 12.80
N GLN A 511 -4.25 30.07 13.08
CA GLN A 511 -4.93 30.69 14.23
C GLN A 511 -4.56 30.03 15.56
N GLU A 512 -4.24 28.74 15.54
CA GLU A 512 -3.93 27.95 16.74
C GLU A 512 -2.55 28.25 17.35
N ASP A 513 -1.68 29.00 16.66
CA ASP A 513 -0.41 29.51 17.22
C ASP A 513 -0.64 30.55 18.35
N THR A 514 -1.87 31.05 18.52
CA THR A 514 -2.19 32.10 19.51
C THR A 514 -2.83 31.60 20.80
N ASP A 515 -3.45 30.41 20.82
CA ASP A 515 -4.17 29.85 21.97
C ASP A 515 -4.04 28.32 21.99
N ARG A 516 -2.94 27.78 22.54
CA ARG A 516 -2.85 26.33 22.81
C ARG A 516 -3.92 25.99 23.85
N PRO A 517 -4.92 25.14 23.54
CA PRO A 517 -5.85 24.70 24.58
C PRO A 517 -5.08 23.92 25.64
N SER A 518 -5.40 24.15 26.90
CA SER A 518 -4.89 23.33 28.00
C SER A 518 -5.26 21.86 27.75
N VAL A 519 -4.35 20.93 28.08
CA VAL A 519 -4.50 19.47 27.95
C VAL A 519 -5.81 18.92 28.57
N SER A 520 -6.48 19.72 29.40
CA SER A 520 -7.78 19.44 30.02
C SER A 520 -9.01 19.64 29.12
N SER A 521 -8.90 20.28 27.95
CA SER A 521 -10.05 20.50 27.07
C SER A 521 -10.14 19.36 26.04
N HIS A 522 -11.28 18.67 25.98
CA HIS A 522 -11.57 17.67 24.93
C HIS A 522 -11.78 18.33 23.54
N GLN A 523 -11.25 19.54 23.32
CA GLN A 523 -11.46 20.27 22.08
C GLN A 523 -10.46 19.81 21.01
N PRO A 524 -10.93 19.53 19.78
CA PRO A 524 -10.07 19.25 18.63
C PRO A 524 -9.14 20.43 18.35
N TRP A 525 -7.86 20.15 18.17
CA TRP A 525 -6.82 21.13 17.83
C TRP A 525 -5.79 20.51 16.88
N GLY A 526 -5.02 21.33 16.17
CA GLY A 526 -3.97 20.90 15.26
C GLY A 526 -4.50 20.07 14.10
N LEU A 527 -3.89 18.90 13.88
CA LEU A 527 -4.36 17.91 12.92
C LEU A 527 -5.82 17.50 13.21
N ALA A 528 -6.20 17.31 14.49
CA ALA A 528 -7.55 16.89 14.83
C ALA A 528 -8.60 17.94 14.41
N ALA A 529 -8.28 19.24 14.49
CA ALA A 529 -9.18 20.31 14.06
C ALA A 529 -9.46 20.25 12.55
N ILE A 530 -8.43 20.03 11.72
CA ILE A 530 -8.58 19.97 10.26
C ILE A 530 -9.13 18.63 9.75
N LEU A 531 -9.18 17.58 10.58
CA LEU A 531 -9.82 16.31 10.25
C LEU A 531 -11.34 16.33 10.45
N LEU A 532 -11.88 17.32 11.15
CA LEU A 532 -13.32 17.45 11.26
C LEU A 532 -13.91 17.94 9.94
N PRO A 533 -15.02 17.34 9.46
CA PRO A 533 -15.74 17.89 8.32
C PRO A 533 -16.05 19.34 8.63
N SER A 534 -15.78 20.26 7.70
CA SER A 534 -16.15 21.66 7.87
C SER A 534 -17.65 21.69 8.18
N VAL A 535 -18.02 21.93 9.45
CA VAL A 535 -19.40 22.25 9.80
C VAL A 535 -19.76 23.39 8.85
N PRO A 536 -20.90 23.35 8.14
CA PRO A 536 -21.32 24.50 7.34
C PRO A 536 -21.53 25.67 8.31
N ASN A 537 -20.45 26.38 8.59
CA ASN A 537 -20.38 27.25 9.72
C ASN A 537 -21.17 28.51 9.36
N ARG A 538 -21.64 29.20 10.40
CA ARG A 538 -22.56 30.35 10.44
C ARG A 538 -22.21 31.53 9.50
N ARG A 539 -21.14 31.45 8.71
CA ARG A 539 -20.79 32.32 7.58
C ARG A 539 -21.86 32.40 6.50
N SER A 540 -22.66 31.34 6.27
CA SER A 540 -23.79 31.44 5.32
C SER A 540 -24.92 32.32 5.88
N LEU A 541 -25.12 32.32 7.19
CA LEU A 541 -26.12 33.16 7.89
C LEU A 541 -25.64 34.60 8.06
N THR A 542 -24.35 34.86 8.30
CA THR A 542 -23.82 36.23 8.37
C THR A 542 -23.60 36.85 6.99
N LYS A 543 -23.16 36.09 5.97
CA LYS A 543 -23.18 36.56 4.57
C LYS A 543 -24.60 36.71 4.05
N LYS A 544 -25.56 35.80 4.36
CA LYS A 544 -26.99 36.03 4.06
C LYS A 544 -27.59 37.19 4.85
N LYS A 545 -27.22 37.44 6.12
CA LYS A 545 -27.67 38.61 6.89
C LYS A 545 -27.09 39.91 6.32
N ARG A 546 -25.81 39.96 5.94
CA ARG A 546 -25.20 41.13 5.29
C ARG A 546 -25.79 41.39 3.90
N LYS A 547 -26.05 40.34 3.12
CA LYS A 547 -26.67 40.44 1.78
C LYS A 547 -28.17 40.76 1.85
N ARG A 548 -28.90 40.26 2.87
CA ARG A 548 -30.29 40.68 3.18
C ARG A 548 -30.34 42.13 3.66
N SER A 549 -29.50 42.53 4.61
CA SER A 549 -29.39 43.91 5.11
C SER A 549 -29.01 44.91 4.01
N ALA A 550 -28.12 44.53 3.09
CA ALA A 550 -27.78 45.35 1.92
C ALA A 550 -28.96 45.45 0.93
N ASN A 551 -29.66 44.35 0.65
CA ASN A 551 -30.86 44.38 -0.20
C ASN A 551 -32.03 45.15 0.43
N GLU A 552 -32.17 45.11 1.75
CA GLU A 552 -33.21 45.83 2.50
C GLU A 552 -32.90 47.33 2.55
N ARG A 553 -31.61 47.72 2.71
CA ARG A 553 -31.16 49.10 2.55
C ARG A 553 -31.36 49.62 1.13
N VAL A 554 -31.05 48.82 0.10
CA VAL A 554 -31.27 49.20 -1.31
C VAL A 554 -32.77 49.31 -1.62
N LYS A 555 -33.59 48.40 -1.08
CA LYS A 555 -35.05 48.45 -1.25
C LYS A 555 -35.66 49.67 -0.55
N ASN A 556 -35.23 49.99 0.66
CA ASN A 556 -35.69 51.18 1.40
C ASN A 556 -35.21 52.49 0.75
N LEU A 557 -34.01 52.53 0.17
CA LEU A 557 -33.52 53.65 -0.64
C LEU A 557 -34.33 53.82 -1.94
N LEU A 558 -34.66 52.72 -2.63
CA LEU A 558 -35.48 52.74 -3.84
C LEU A 558 -36.95 53.12 -3.55
N GLU A 559 -37.51 52.70 -2.42
CA GLU A 559 -38.84 53.12 -1.98
C GLU A 559 -38.87 54.59 -1.55
N SER A 560 -37.83 55.10 -0.89
CA SER A 560 -37.69 56.53 -0.56
C SER A 560 -37.48 57.42 -1.79
N LEU A 561 -36.79 56.92 -2.82
CA LEU A 561 -36.66 57.60 -4.12
C LEU A 561 -37.95 57.56 -4.93
N LYS A 562 -38.78 56.52 -4.78
CA LYS A 562 -40.11 56.44 -5.39
C LYS A 562 -41.11 57.36 -4.71
N SER A 563 -41.12 57.45 -3.37
CA SER A 563 -41.99 58.38 -2.64
C SER A 563 -41.67 59.85 -2.95
N ASN A 564 -40.40 60.18 -3.17
CA ASN A 564 -39.98 61.54 -3.56
C ASN A 564 -40.27 61.89 -5.03
N ARG A 565 -40.54 60.91 -5.91
CA ARG A 565 -40.94 61.17 -7.32
C ARG A 565 -42.44 61.41 -7.49
N THR A 566 -43.28 60.92 -6.59
CA THR A 566 -44.74 61.10 -6.64
C THR A 566 -45.24 62.47 -6.15
N ALA A 567 -44.35 63.36 -5.68
CA ALA A 567 -44.73 64.70 -5.24
C ALA A 567 -44.58 65.80 -6.31
N ASN A 568 -44.03 65.51 -7.49
CA ASN A 568 -43.63 66.56 -8.45
C ASN A 568 -44.12 66.39 -9.89
N PHE A 569 -45.25 65.71 -10.13
CA PHE A 569 -45.90 65.75 -11.45
C PHE A 569 -47.43 65.60 -11.33
N THR A 570 -48.09 66.65 -10.87
CA THR A 570 -49.49 66.94 -11.21
C THR A 570 -49.50 68.24 -12.00
N GLU A 571 -49.50 68.12 -13.33
CA GLU A 571 -50.20 69.01 -14.28
C GLU A 571 -49.67 68.72 -15.68
N THR A 572 -50.46 68.00 -16.49
CA THR A 572 -50.99 68.45 -17.79
C THR A 572 -51.57 67.27 -18.56
N ASN A 573 -52.82 67.47 -19.01
CA ASN A 573 -53.58 66.62 -19.91
C ASN A 573 -52.86 66.44 -21.25
N GLU A 574 -52.97 65.27 -21.89
CA GLU A 574 -53.72 65.12 -23.15
C GLU A 574 -53.74 63.68 -23.69
N LYS A 575 -54.86 63.36 -24.33
CA LYS A 575 -55.20 62.11 -25.02
C LYS A 575 -54.27 61.86 -26.22
N ARG A 576 -53.90 60.59 -26.45
CA ARG A 576 -53.88 60.02 -27.82
C ARG A 576 -53.89 58.49 -27.83
N THR A 577 -54.96 57.96 -28.39
CA THR A 577 -55.18 56.61 -28.93
C THR A 577 -54.25 56.36 -30.14
N ILE A 578 -53.91 55.08 -30.42
CA ILE A 578 -53.62 54.40 -31.73
C ILE A 578 -52.82 53.12 -31.37
N SER A 579 -53.39 51.91 -31.48
CA SER A 579 -53.57 51.02 -32.66
C SER A 579 -52.30 50.25 -33.10
N THR A 580 -52.34 48.94 -32.82
CA THR A 580 -51.99 47.74 -33.61
C THR A 580 -50.83 47.65 -34.63
N GLN A 581 -50.33 46.39 -34.71
CA GLN A 581 -49.45 45.73 -35.70
C GLN A 581 -47.95 45.96 -35.49
N THR A 582 -47.08 44.95 -35.38
CA THR A 582 -47.04 43.55 -35.89
C THR A 582 -46.33 42.65 -34.91
#